data_AF-A0A538NM93-F1
#
_entry.id   AF-A0A538NM93-F1
#
_cell.length_a   1.000
_cell.length_b   1.000
_cell.length_c   1.000
_cell.angle_alpha   90.00
_cell.angle_beta   90.00
_cell.angle_gamma   90.00
#
_symmetry.space_group_name_H-M   'P 1'
#
loop_
_entity.id
_entity.type
_entity.pdbx_description
1 polymer ?
#
loop_
_entity_poly.entity_id
_entity_poly.type
_entity_poly.pdbx_seq_one_letter_code
_entity_poly.pdbx_strand_id
1 'polypeptide(L)'
;MLKGRSTISVLKPWHRAVFMVAFAGVTISILAGIARHDSAINFLSYDRRAEWIVFPTAIDAHAHSSAGLDATFRREIVLMDQPSTARLSVCAMRRAEVKINGVTVRPRSNRNWKEITSIDVAEHLHVGTNLIEARVFNHNGPPALWLTLTTDQLRLRSDESWEASFAGSSWRNAALASDAKSPGPGNSIAGGELTFDAIQKLWPLWIVLAAIASVISFLWNVNSSESTSLWLQQMLLLMLAGLWLLLFWNNTRLLPFHAGFDSKEHLKYISYIQEHRALPLPTDGWEMYQPPLYYLIASASLSACQLSINDPTSIFVLRLLGALLGIAQFVFVFLSLRLLFPARTAFVGLLLAAFLPMHLYLAHYVTNEILAATLATAALYLCLRLLRSEKPRASQFAWLGLAMGAAMLAKATGILLLPILIAAIAAKLAVTRAPVAISLRNRSAARDLFRGMRVALRTHLAEVRHTAARQLGCSQRVRVVAGPRLSHDG
;
A
#
# COMPACT_ATOMS: atom_id res chain seq x y z
N MET A 1 -4.57 -49.69 5.37
CA MET A 1 -4.00 -48.54 6.11
C MET A 1 -3.76 -47.40 5.11
N LEU A 2 -4.82 -46.67 4.73
CA LEU A 2 -4.79 -45.66 3.66
C LEU A 2 -4.68 -44.27 4.28
N LYS A 3 -3.48 -43.69 4.22
CA LYS A 3 -3.18 -42.33 4.68
C LYS A 3 -3.52 -41.35 3.55
N GLY A 4 -4.81 -41.08 3.36
CA GLY A 4 -5.28 -40.04 2.42
C GLY A 4 -4.90 -38.65 2.91
N ARG A 5 -3.70 -38.18 2.56
CA ARG A 5 -3.34 -36.76 2.67
C ARG A 5 -4.15 -36.01 1.62
N SER A 6 -5.18 -35.27 2.05
CA SER A 6 -5.75 -34.19 1.26
C SER A 6 -4.71 -33.08 1.14
N THR A 7 -3.80 -33.21 0.19
CA THR A 7 -2.92 -32.12 -0.21
C THR A 7 -3.79 -31.07 -0.88
N ILE A 8 -4.08 -29.98 -0.17
CA ILE A 8 -4.42 -28.71 -0.83
C ILE A 8 -3.30 -28.51 -1.86
N SER A 9 -3.65 -28.49 -3.15
CA SER A 9 -2.69 -28.34 -4.23
C SER A 9 -1.98 -27.01 -4.06
N VAL A 10 -0.79 -27.06 -3.47
CA VAL A 10 0.08 -25.90 -3.34
C VAL A 10 0.41 -25.47 -4.77
N LEU A 11 -0.15 -24.33 -5.20
CA LEU A 11 0.06 -23.78 -6.54
C LEU A 11 1.56 -23.81 -6.88
N LYS A 12 1.92 -24.36 -8.05
CA LYS A 12 3.31 -24.35 -8.53
C LYS A 12 3.80 -22.89 -8.59
N PRO A 13 5.11 -22.62 -8.40
CA PRO A 13 5.64 -21.26 -8.33
C PRO A 13 5.18 -20.34 -9.47
N TRP A 14 5.12 -20.86 -10.70
CA TRP A 14 4.69 -20.08 -11.87
C TRP A 14 3.22 -19.64 -11.80
N HIS A 15 2.30 -20.46 -11.25
CA HIS A 15 0.89 -20.05 -11.09
C HIS A 15 0.77 -18.88 -10.11
N ARG A 16 1.62 -18.84 -9.08
CA ARG A 16 1.64 -17.72 -8.12
C ARG A 16 2.17 -16.46 -8.78
N ALA A 17 3.23 -16.57 -9.58
CA ALA A 17 3.75 -15.46 -10.36
C ALA A 17 2.68 -14.91 -11.32
N VAL A 18 2.00 -15.77 -12.06
CA VAL A 18 0.87 -15.39 -12.95
C VAL A 18 -0.23 -14.72 -12.15
N PHE A 19 -0.62 -15.25 -10.98
CA PHE A 19 -1.64 -14.63 -10.14
C PHE A 19 -1.22 -13.26 -9.62
N MET A 20 0.04 -13.07 -9.20
CA MET A 20 0.56 -11.78 -8.75
C MET A 20 0.56 -10.75 -9.89
N VAL A 21 0.98 -11.15 -11.09
CA VAL A 21 0.96 -10.28 -12.28
C VAL A 21 -0.48 -9.92 -12.67
N ALA A 22 -1.38 -10.89 -12.69
CA ALA A 22 -2.80 -10.67 -12.99
C ALA A 22 -3.45 -9.74 -11.96
N PHE A 23 -3.20 -9.97 -10.67
CA PHE A 23 -3.71 -9.13 -9.59
C PHE A 23 -3.18 -7.69 -9.69
N ALA A 24 -1.88 -7.52 -9.95
CA ALA A 24 -1.28 -6.21 -10.19
C ALA A 24 -1.90 -5.52 -11.41
N GLY A 25 -2.07 -6.24 -12.53
CA GLY A 25 -2.67 -5.72 -13.75
C GLY A 25 -4.13 -5.28 -13.57
N VAL A 26 -4.93 -6.09 -12.88
CA VAL A 26 -6.33 -5.76 -12.52
C VAL A 26 -6.37 -4.53 -11.62
N THR A 27 -5.53 -4.48 -10.58
CA THR A 27 -5.48 -3.35 -9.65
C THR A 27 -5.10 -2.05 -10.37
N ILE A 28 -4.07 -2.07 -11.22
CA ILE A 28 -3.65 -0.91 -12.01
C ILE A 28 -4.76 -0.47 -12.97
N SER A 29 -5.45 -1.42 -13.59
CA SER A 29 -6.55 -1.13 -14.52
C SER A 29 -7.76 -0.50 -13.82
N ILE A 30 -8.09 -0.98 -12.61
CA ILE A 30 -9.13 -0.37 -11.77
C ILE A 30 -8.73 1.05 -11.38
N LEU A 31 -7.49 1.25 -10.89
CA LEU A 31 -7.00 2.58 -10.51
C LEU A 31 -6.96 3.54 -11.70
N ALA A 32 -6.53 3.08 -12.87
CA ALA A 32 -6.55 3.88 -14.10
C ALA A 32 -7.99 4.20 -14.56
N GLY A 33 -8.92 3.26 -14.40
CA GLY A 33 -10.34 3.46 -14.68
C GLY A 33 -10.94 4.53 -13.77
N ILE A 34 -10.70 4.43 -12.46
CA ILE A 34 -11.12 5.42 -11.46
C ILE A 34 -10.50 6.78 -11.78
N ALA A 35 -9.18 6.83 -12.00
CA ALA A 35 -8.49 8.07 -12.34
C ALA A 35 -9.01 8.72 -13.63
N ARG A 36 -9.47 7.96 -14.63
CA ARG A 36 -10.00 8.52 -15.88
C ARG A 36 -11.45 9.01 -15.79
N HIS A 37 -12.27 8.44 -14.91
CA HIS A 37 -13.71 8.74 -14.89
C HIS A 37 -14.16 9.52 -13.66
N ASP A 38 -13.50 9.36 -12.52
CA ASP A 38 -13.90 10.06 -11.30
C ASP A 38 -13.57 11.55 -11.42
N SER A 39 -14.60 12.40 -11.41
CA SER A 39 -14.44 13.84 -11.52
C SER A 39 -13.76 14.45 -10.29
N ALA A 40 -13.71 13.77 -9.13
CA ALA A 40 -12.98 14.25 -7.96
C ALA A 40 -11.46 14.23 -8.15
N ILE A 41 -10.94 13.32 -8.98
CA ILE A 41 -9.50 13.11 -9.15
C ILE A 41 -8.94 14.02 -10.25
N ASN A 42 -7.94 14.83 -9.94
CA ASN A 42 -7.26 15.72 -10.88
C ASN A 42 -6.28 14.97 -11.80
N PHE A 43 -6.81 14.08 -12.63
CA PHE A 43 -6.03 13.34 -13.61
C PHE A 43 -6.37 13.82 -15.02
N LEU A 44 -5.37 14.37 -15.71
CA LEU A 44 -5.48 14.85 -17.08
C LEU A 44 -5.27 13.68 -18.03
N SER A 45 -6.34 13.16 -18.61
CA SER A 45 -6.24 12.07 -19.57
C SER A 45 -5.63 12.54 -20.89
N TYR A 46 -4.63 11.82 -21.37
CA TYR A 46 -4.05 12.05 -22.69
C TYR A 46 -5.06 11.77 -23.81
N ASP A 47 -5.14 12.68 -24.79
CA ASP A 47 -5.90 12.53 -26.03
C ASP A 47 -5.08 13.10 -27.18
N ARG A 48 -4.89 12.33 -28.26
CA ARG A 48 -4.01 12.70 -29.38
C ARG A 48 -4.45 13.94 -30.16
N ARG A 49 -5.69 14.43 -29.97
CA ARG A 49 -6.22 15.55 -30.77
C ARG A 49 -5.73 16.92 -30.30
N ALA A 50 -5.34 17.07 -29.03
CA ALA A 50 -4.76 18.31 -28.49
C ALA A 50 -3.99 18.03 -27.19
N GLU A 51 -3.19 18.99 -26.73
CA GLU A 51 -2.47 18.87 -25.47
C GLU A 51 -3.20 19.59 -24.34
N TRP A 52 -3.03 19.11 -23.11
CA TRP A 52 -3.45 19.87 -21.94
C TRP A 52 -2.48 21.01 -21.69
N ILE A 53 -2.98 22.23 -21.61
CA ILE A 53 -2.19 23.43 -21.34
C ILE A 53 -2.53 24.05 -19.99
N VAL A 54 -1.53 24.62 -19.34
CA VAL A 54 -1.60 25.28 -18.03
C VAL A 54 -0.85 26.61 -18.07
N PHE A 55 -1.08 27.47 -17.08
CA PHE A 55 -0.25 28.67 -16.91
C PHE A 55 1.19 28.27 -16.51
N PRO A 56 2.22 28.89 -17.10
CA PRO A 56 3.63 28.54 -16.86
C PRO A 56 4.10 29.00 -15.47
N THR A 57 3.82 28.22 -14.43
CA THR A 57 4.38 28.43 -13.09
C THR A 57 5.69 27.67 -12.92
N ALA A 58 6.62 28.25 -12.16
CA ALA A 58 7.71 27.46 -11.59
C ALA A 58 7.14 26.35 -10.69
N ILE A 59 7.96 25.33 -10.40
CA ILE A 59 7.63 24.38 -9.34
C ILE A 59 7.55 25.12 -8.00
N ASP A 60 6.62 24.71 -7.15
CA ASP A 60 6.54 25.12 -5.76
C ASP A 60 6.36 23.85 -4.94
N ALA A 61 7.26 23.62 -3.99
CA ALA A 61 7.25 22.44 -3.14
C ALA A 61 6.43 22.64 -1.86
N HIS A 62 5.90 23.84 -1.65
CA HIS A 62 5.05 24.14 -0.50
C HIS A 62 3.64 23.58 -0.68
N ALA A 63 3.02 23.21 0.43
CA ALA A 63 1.61 22.85 0.43
C ALA A 63 0.76 24.11 0.17
N HIS A 64 -0.18 23.99 -0.77
CA HIS A 64 -1.12 25.06 -1.09
C HIS A 64 -2.50 24.74 -0.53
N SER A 65 -3.13 25.74 0.08
CA SER A 65 -4.55 25.66 0.43
C SER A 65 -5.41 25.60 -0.83
N SER A 66 -6.54 24.91 -0.75
CA SER A 66 -7.55 24.95 -1.81
C SER A 66 -8.07 26.38 -1.97
N ALA A 67 -7.85 26.97 -3.14
CA ALA A 67 -8.33 28.30 -3.50
C ALA A 67 -8.96 28.24 -4.89
N GLY A 68 -10.14 28.85 -5.05
CA GLY A 68 -10.78 29.03 -6.35
C GLY A 68 -9.97 30.00 -7.19
N LEU A 69 -9.10 29.47 -8.06
CA LEU A 69 -8.28 30.26 -8.97
C LEU A 69 -8.71 30.00 -10.40
N ASP A 70 -8.53 31.02 -11.24
CA ASP A 70 -8.83 30.93 -12.66
C ASP A 70 -7.61 31.22 -13.53
N ALA A 71 -7.59 30.63 -14.72
CA ALA A 71 -6.66 30.98 -15.77
C ALA A 71 -7.43 31.22 -17.06
N THR A 72 -7.13 32.31 -17.74
CA THR A 72 -7.66 32.61 -19.07
C THR A 72 -6.62 32.23 -20.09
N PHE A 73 -7.01 31.36 -21.03
CA PHE A 73 -6.20 30.96 -22.17
C PHE A 73 -6.75 31.64 -23.41
N ARG A 74 -5.89 32.14 -24.29
CA ARG A 74 -6.33 32.75 -25.55
C ARG A 74 -5.46 32.36 -26.73
N ARG A 75 -6.07 32.37 -27.91
CA ARG A 75 -5.39 32.19 -29.20
C ARG A 75 -6.12 32.94 -30.29
N GLU A 76 -5.34 33.63 -31.12
CA GLU A 76 -5.83 34.23 -32.35
C GLU A 76 -5.61 33.27 -33.53
N ILE A 77 -6.62 33.19 -34.40
CA ILE A 77 -6.55 32.47 -35.67
C ILE A 77 -7.01 33.38 -36.80
N VAL A 78 -6.51 33.13 -38.02
CA VAL A 78 -6.93 33.87 -39.21
C VAL A 78 -7.64 32.91 -40.15
N LEU A 79 -8.86 33.25 -40.58
CA LEU A 79 -9.65 32.49 -41.55
C LEU A 79 -9.70 33.24 -42.88
N MET A 80 -9.52 32.52 -43.98
CA MET A 80 -9.50 33.12 -45.33
C MET A 80 -10.91 33.29 -45.89
N ASP A 81 -11.81 32.35 -45.59
CA ASP A 81 -13.22 32.43 -45.96
C ASP A 81 -14.12 32.08 -44.77
N GLN A 82 -15.42 32.36 -44.92
CA GLN A 82 -16.41 32.01 -43.91
C GLN A 82 -16.52 30.48 -43.83
N PRO A 83 -16.24 29.86 -42.66
CA PRO A 83 -16.26 28.41 -42.56
C PRO A 83 -17.69 27.89 -42.67
N SER A 84 -17.87 26.86 -43.50
CA SER A 84 -19.15 26.17 -43.65
C SER A 84 -19.50 25.32 -42.42
N THR A 85 -18.46 24.83 -41.74
CA THR A 85 -18.57 24.03 -40.51
C THR A 85 -17.43 24.38 -39.57
N ALA A 86 -17.71 24.49 -38.27
CA ALA A 86 -16.67 24.71 -37.28
C ALA A 86 -17.00 23.98 -35.98
N ARG A 87 -16.33 22.85 -35.74
CA ARG A 87 -16.54 22.05 -34.54
C ARG A 87 -15.53 22.40 -33.47
N LEU A 88 -15.98 23.07 -32.42
CA LEU A 88 -15.21 23.30 -31.21
C LEU A 88 -15.43 22.13 -30.26
N SER A 89 -14.36 21.52 -29.76
CA SER A 89 -14.40 20.52 -28.70
C SER A 89 -13.52 20.95 -27.52
N VAL A 90 -14.08 20.90 -26.31
CA VAL A 90 -13.41 21.40 -25.10
C VAL A 90 -13.57 20.41 -23.94
N CYS A 91 -12.49 20.32 -23.16
CA CYS A 91 -12.40 19.61 -21.90
C CYS A 91 -11.52 20.46 -20.97
N ALA A 92 -11.98 20.77 -19.77
CA ALA A 92 -11.29 21.73 -18.90
C ALA A 92 -11.50 21.38 -17.44
N MET A 93 -10.53 21.69 -16.57
CA MET A 93 -10.64 21.42 -15.14
C MET A 93 -11.87 22.09 -14.53
N ARG A 94 -12.77 21.29 -13.94
CA ARG A 94 -13.99 21.67 -13.18
C ARG A 94 -15.02 22.50 -13.95
N ARG A 95 -14.69 23.71 -14.36
CA ARG A 95 -15.57 24.64 -15.08
C ARG A 95 -14.76 25.50 -16.03
N ALA A 96 -15.30 25.71 -17.23
CA ALA A 96 -14.75 26.67 -18.18
C ALA A 96 -15.83 27.54 -18.81
N GLU A 97 -15.46 28.76 -19.15
CA GLU A 97 -16.23 29.70 -19.95
C GLU A 97 -15.46 29.97 -21.23
N VAL A 98 -16.04 29.63 -22.39
CA VAL A 98 -15.40 29.84 -23.69
C VAL A 98 -16.07 31.02 -24.39
N LYS A 99 -15.26 31.91 -24.95
CA LYS A 99 -15.68 33.04 -25.76
C LYS A 99 -15.00 32.98 -27.13
N ILE A 100 -15.75 33.32 -28.16
CA ILE A 100 -15.23 33.54 -29.51
C ILE A 100 -15.62 34.97 -29.88
N ASN A 101 -14.63 35.80 -30.21
CA ASN A 101 -14.83 37.20 -30.55
C ASN A 101 -15.66 37.97 -29.49
N GLY A 102 -15.41 37.66 -28.21
CA GLY A 102 -16.13 38.23 -27.07
C GLY A 102 -17.51 37.62 -26.76
N VAL A 103 -18.08 36.81 -27.66
CA VAL A 103 -19.38 36.14 -27.49
C VAL A 103 -19.20 34.81 -26.77
N THR A 104 -19.92 34.61 -25.67
CA THR A 104 -19.87 33.37 -24.88
C THR A 104 -20.52 32.21 -25.63
N VAL A 105 -19.74 31.19 -25.92
CA VAL A 105 -20.22 29.91 -26.46
C VAL A 105 -20.45 28.95 -25.30
N ARG A 106 -21.62 28.30 -25.26
CA ARG A 106 -21.96 27.34 -24.20
C ARG A 106 -21.96 25.91 -24.76
N PRO A 107 -20.85 25.16 -24.64
CA PRO A 107 -20.86 23.73 -24.87
C PRO A 107 -21.94 23.07 -24.00
N ARG A 108 -22.52 21.96 -24.46
CA ARG A 108 -23.47 21.18 -23.66
C ARG A 108 -22.87 20.91 -22.28
N SER A 109 -23.56 21.33 -21.23
CA SER A 109 -23.12 21.13 -19.86
C SER A 109 -22.96 19.63 -19.58
N ASN A 110 -21.78 19.25 -19.12
CA ASN A 110 -21.50 17.90 -18.66
C ASN A 110 -21.32 17.89 -17.14
N ARG A 111 -21.79 16.82 -16.49
CA ARG A 111 -21.54 16.58 -15.07
C ARG A 111 -20.07 16.25 -14.80
N ASN A 112 -19.38 15.69 -15.79
CA ASN A 112 -17.98 15.31 -15.68
C ASN A 112 -17.09 16.22 -16.52
N TRP A 113 -16.16 16.92 -15.86
CA TRP A 113 -15.25 17.85 -16.51
C TRP A 113 -14.23 17.16 -17.44
N LYS A 114 -14.06 15.83 -17.31
CA LYS A 114 -13.17 15.01 -18.15
C LYS A 114 -13.78 14.61 -19.48
N GLU A 115 -15.09 14.77 -19.64
CA GLU A 115 -15.77 14.40 -20.86
C GLU A 115 -15.70 15.53 -21.89
N ILE A 116 -15.28 15.18 -23.10
CA ILE A 116 -15.13 16.13 -24.19
C ILE A 116 -16.52 16.57 -24.66
N THR A 117 -16.77 17.87 -24.58
CA THR A 117 -18.00 18.49 -25.07
C THR A 117 -17.73 19.14 -26.42
N SER A 118 -18.61 18.91 -27.40
CA SER A 118 -18.51 19.54 -28.72
C SER A 118 -19.69 20.48 -28.98
N ILE A 119 -19.43 21.57 -29.70
CA ILE A 119 -20.44 22.53 -30.17
C ILE A 119 -20.03 23.05 -31.55
N ASP A 120 -21.03 23.33 -32.40
CA ASP A 120 -20.82 24.03 -33.65
C ASP A 120 -20.73 25.54 -33.38
N VAL A 121 -19.68 26.16 -33.90
CA VAL A 121 -19.35 27.57 -33.68
C VAL A 121 -19.16 28.34 -35.00
N ALA A 122 -19.58 27.78 -36.14
CA ALA A 122 -19.36 28.40 -37.45
C ALA A 122 -19.94 29.82 -37.51
N GLU A 123 -21.12 30.02 -36.91
CA GLU A 123 -21.82 31.31 -36.83
C GLU A 123 -21.09 32.36 -35.97
N HIS A 124 -20.16 31.94 -35.11
CA HIS A 124 -19.41 32.83 -34.22
C HIS A 124 -18.05 33.23 -34.81
N LEU A 125 -17.67 32.62 -35.94
CA LEU A 125 -16.44 32.89 -36.65
C LEU A 125 -16.71 33.82 -37.85
N HIS A 126 -15.73 34.62 -38.21
CA HIS A 126 -15.79 35.49 -39.39
C HIS A 126 -14.50 35.42 -40.20
N VAL A 127 -14.52 35.96 -41.42
CA VAL A 127 -13.32 36.13 -42.24
C VAL A 127 -12.32 37.06 -41.53
N GLY A 128 -11.04 36.74 -41.56
CA GLY A 128 -9.98 37.49 -40.88
C GLY A 128 -9.64 36.93 -39.48
N THR A 129 -9.20 37.81 -38.58
CA THR A 129 -8.72 37.43 -37.24
C THR A 129 -9.87 37.12 -36.30
N ASN A 130 -9.87 35.92 -35.72
CA ASN A 130 -10.80 35.50 -34.69
C ASN A 130 -10.04 35.23 -33.38
N LEU A 131 -10.56 35.75 -32.28
CA LEU A 131 -10.01 35.53 -30.95
C LEU A 131 -10.81 34.45 -30.23
N ILE A 132 -10.13 33.40 -29.79
CA ILE A 132 -10.70 32.34 -28.96
C ILE A 132 -10.14 32.51 -27.56
N GLU A 133 -11.03 32.62 -26.57
CA GLU A 133 -10.67 32.74 -25.16
C GLU A 133 -11.38 31.65 -24.36
N ALA A 134 -10.67 31.04 -23.42
CA ALA A 134 -11.22 30.04 -22.52
C ALA A 134 -10.76 30.34 -21.10
N ARG A 135 -11.69 30.73 -20.23
CA ARG A 135 -11.44 30.97 -18.81
C ARG A 135 -11.80 29.73 -18.01
N VAL A 136 -10.80 29.10 -17.40
CA VAL A 136 -10.93 27.84 -16.65
C VAL A 136 -10.82 28.12 -15.16
N PHE A 137 -11.71 27.53 -14.36
CA PHE A 137 -11.76 27.70 -12.91
C PHE A 137 -11.46 26.37 -12.23
N ASN A 138 -10.48 26.34 -11.32
CA ASN A 138 -10.20 25.16 -10.51
C ASN A 138 -9.99 25.58 -9.04
N HIS A 139 -10.62 24.85 -8.12
CA HIS A 139 -10.56 25.14 -6.67
C HIS A 139 -9.55 24.27 -5.92
N ASN A 140 -9.02 23.23 -6.56
CA ASN A 140 -8.11 22.29 -5.92
C ASN A 140 -6.97 21.93 -6.88
N GLY A 141 -6.23 22.93 -7.36
CA GLY A 141 -5.10 22.75 -8.25
C GLY A 141 -5.06 23.77 -9.40
N PRO A 142 -4.06 23.69 -10.28
CA PRO A 142 -3.93 24.60 -11.41
C PRO A 142 -5.11 24.42 -12.39
N PRO A 143 -5.67 25.51 -12.94
CA PRO A 143 -6.58 25.44 -14.08
C PRO A 143 -5.85 24.88 -15.30
N ALA A 144 -6.49 23.94 -16.00
CA ALA A 144 -5.95 23.29 -17.19
C ALA A 144 -7.00 23.22 -18.28
N LEU A 145 -6.58 23.46 -19.52
CA LEU A 145 -7.43 23.48 -20.71
C LEU A 145 -6.98 22.44 -21.72
N TRP A 146 -7.94 21.76 -22.31
CA TRP A 146 -7.79 20.98 -23.53
C TRP A 146 -8.85 21.47 -24.52
N LEU A 147 -8.44 21.85 -25.73
CA LEU A 147 -9.33 22.43 -26.72
C LEU A 147 -8.88 22.09 -28.13
N THR A 148 -9.83 21.76 -29.00
CA THR A 148 -9.61 21.71 -30.45
C THR A 148 -10.74 22.42 -31.18
N LEU A 149 -10.38 23.18 -32.22
CA LEU A 149 -11.32 23.74 -33.18
C LEU A 149 -10.96 23.19 -34.55
N THR A 150 -11.89 22.47 -35.17
CA THR A 150 -11.73 21.96 -36.54
C THR A 150 -12.72 22.66 -37.45
N THR A 151 -12.21 23.38 -38.44
CA THR A 151 -12.98 23.93 -39.56
C THR A 151 -12.62 23.20 -40.85
N ASP A 152 -13.25 23.58 -41.96
CA ASP A 152 -12.90 23.19 -43.32
C ASP A 152 -11.51 23.69 -43.75
N GLN A 153 -11.03 24.80 -43.17
CA GLN A 153 -9.76 25.43 -43.53
C GLN A 153 -8.59 25.15 -42.58
N LEU A 154 -8.89 24.94 -41.29
CA LEU A 154 -7.88 24.93 -40.23
C LEU A 154 -8.23 23.91 -39.14
N ARG A 155 -7.18 23.34 -38.54
CA ARG A 155 -7.30 22.61 -37.27
C ARG A 155 -6.44 23.29 -36.21
N LEU A 156 -7.10 23.94 -35.26
CA LEU A 156 -6.46 24.47 -34.05
C LEU A 156 -6.52 23.41 -32.94
N ARG A 157 -5.43 23.33 -32.18
CA ARG A 157 -5.32 22.53 -30.96
C ARG A 157 -4.73 23.39 -29.84
N SER A 158 -5.03 23.06 -28.59
CA SER A 158 -4.31 23.58 -27.43
C SER A 158 -2.89 23.00 -27.42
N ASP A 159 -1.92 23.91 -27.39
CA ASP A 159 -0.48 23.65 -27.31
C ASP A 159 0.23 24.93 -26.80
N GLU A 160 1.57 24.95 -26.79
CA GLU A 160 2.38 26.07 -26.29
C GLU A 160 2.20 27.39 -27.07
N SER A 161 1.54 27.37 -28.24
CA SER A 161 1.24 28.59 -29.01
C SER A 161 0.11 29.44 -28.41
N TRP A 162 -0.58 28.92 -27.40
CA TRP A 162 -1.59 29.65 -26.66
C TRP A 162 -0.95 30.58 -25.64
N GLU A 163 -1.61 31.71 -25.36
CA GLU A 163 -1.25 32.55 -24.24
C GLU A 163 -2.14 32.24 -23.04
N ALA A 164 -1.61 32.37 -21.83
CA ALA A 164 -2.30 32.17 -20.57
C ALA A 164 -2.07 33.35 -19.63
N SER A 165 -3.12 33.73 -18.91
CA SER A 165 -3.10 34.69 -17.80
C SER A 165 -3.72 34.03 -16.58
N PHE A 166 -2.98 33.95 -15.47
CA PHE A 166 -3.43 33.34 -14.23
C PHE A 166 -3.91 34.40 -13.24
N ALA A 167 -5.15 34.29 -12.79
CA ALA A 167 -5.79 35.27 -11.89
C ALA A 167 -5.62 36.73 -12.34
N GLY A 168 -5.66 36.99 -13.66
CA GLY A 168 -5.48 38.34 -14.23
C GLY A 168 -4.04 38.86 -14.27
N SER A 169 -3.04 38.00 -14.08
CA SER A 169 -1.62 38.34 -14.30
C SER A 169 -1.28 38.62 -15.76
N SER A 170 -0.04 39.04 -16.03
CA SER A 170 0.44 39.27 -17.39
C SER A 170 0.34 38.01 -18.26
N TRP A 171 0.06 38.23 -19.55
CA TRP A 171 0.00 37.18 -20.56
C TRP A 171 1.38 36.57 -20.79
N ARG A 172 1.43 35.23 -20.82
CA ARG A 172 2.63 34.44 -21.09
C ARG A 172 2.25 33.24 -21.94
N ASN A 173 3.17 32.67 -22.71
CA ASN A 173 2.90 31.42 -23.42
C ASN A 173 2.50 30.32 -22.44
N ALA A 174 1.45 29.58 -22.78
CA ALA A 174 1.00 28.44 -22.01
C ALA A 174 2.07 27.35 -22.01
N ALA A 175 2.15 26.59 -20.92
CA ALA A 175 3.01 25.43 -20.82
C ALA A 175 2.18 24.15 -21.00
N LEU A 176 2.79 23.09 -21.52
CA LEU A 176 2.13 21.78 -21.54
C LEU A 176 2.05 21.24 -20.11
N ALA A 177 0.90 20.65 -19.76
CA ALA A 177 0.71 20.01 -18.47
C ALA A 177 1.58 18.75 -18.30
N SER A 178 2.08 18.19 -19.41
CA SER A 178 3.01 17.06 -19.44
C SER A 178 4.45 17.44 -19.11
N ASP A 179 4.80 18.72 -19.21
CA ASP A 179 6.18 19.15 -19.06
C ASP A 179 6.58 19.19 -17.58
N ALA A 180 7.80 18.73 -17.31
CA ALA A 180 8.38 18.82 -15.98
C ALA A 180 8.59 20.30 -15.62
N LYS A 181 8.02 20.73 -14.49
CA LYS A 181 8.24 22.09 -13.98
C LYS A 181 9.66 22.22 -13.42
N SER A 182 10.34 23.28 -13.81
CA SER A 182 11.65 23.63 -13.27
C SER A 182 11.55 24.66 -12.13
N PRO A 183 12.47 24.63 -11.15
CA PRO A 183 12.64 25.71 -10.17
C PRO A 183 12.89 27.05 -10.86
N GLY A 184 12.17 28.09 -10.44
CA GLY A 184 12.38 29.46 -10.89
C GLY A 184 13.37 30.23 -10.00
N PRO A 185 13.74 31.46 -10.37
CA PRO A 185 14.55 32.34 -9.53
C PRO A 185 13.94 32.51 -8.13
N GLY A 186 14.76 32.43 -7.08
CA GLY A 186 14.32 32.55 -5.69
C GLY A 186 13.66 31.30 -5.09
N ASN A 187 13.56 30.20 -5.84
CA ASN A 187 13.03 28.94 -5.34
C ASN A 187 14.06 28.24 -4.43
N SER A 188 13.62 27.76 -3.25
CA SER A 188 14.46 27.06 -2.27
C SER A 188 15.06 25.73 -2.75
N ILE A 189 14.45 25.10 -3.76
CA ILE A 189 14.96 23.88 -4.39
C ILE A 189 15.74 24.16 -5.69
N ALA A 190 15.87 25.43 -6.10
CA ALA A 190 16.72 25.78 -7.24
C ALA A 190 18.20 25.52 -6.92
N GLY A 191 18.94 24.97 -7.89
CA GLY A 191 20.36 24.62 -7.71
C GLY A 191 20.61 23.36 -6.89
N GLY A 192 19.55 22.63 -6.49
CA GLY A 192 19.69 21.29 -5.91
C GLY A 192 20.28 20.30 -6.92
N GLU A 193 20.95 19.27 -6.41
CA GLU A 193 21.50 18.20 -7.25
C GLU A 193 20.37 17.43 -7.93
N LEU A 194 20.39 17.35 -9.27
CA LEU A 194 19.42 16.56 -10.01
C LEU A 194 19.74 15.07 -9.88
N THR A 195 18.71 14.22 -9.90
CA THR A 195 18.88 12.77 -9.72
C THR A 195 19.83 12.15 -10.75
N PHE A 196 19.73 12.55 -12.02
CA PHE A 196 20.61 12.03 -13.07
C PHE A 196 22.04 12.53 -12.92
N ASP A 197 22.24 13.79 -12.54
CA ASP A 197 23.57 14.35 -12.28
C ASP A 197 24.24 13.64 -11.10
N ALA A 198 23.50 13.39 -10.01
CA ALA A 198 23.97 12.62 -8.86
C ALA A 198 24.37 11.19 -9.28
N ILE A 199 23.56 10.52 -10.10
CA ILE A 199 23.86 9.17 -10.60
C ILE A 199 25.13 9.19 -11.46
N GLN A 200 25.28 10.15 -12.37
CA GLN A 200 26.48 10.30 -13.21
C GLN A 200 27.75 10.56 -12.40
N LYS A 201 27.63 11.24 -11.26
CA LYS A 201 28.74 11.50 -10.34
C LYS A 201 29.09 10.27 -9.49
N LEU A 202 28.09 9.50 -9.06
CA LEU A 202 28.24 8.46 -8.05
C LEU A 202 28.31 7.03 -8.61
N TRP A 203 27.99 6.79 -9.89
CA TRP A 203 28.00 5.43 -10.46
C TRP A 203 29.31 4.65 -10.27
N PRO A 204 30.53 5.24 -10.29
CA PRO A 204 31.75 4.47 -10.05
C PRO A 204 31.79 3.92 -8.63
N LEU A 205 31.36 4.73 -7.65
CA LEU A 205 31.24 4.29 -6.25
C LEU A 205 30.22 3.16 -6.12
N TRP A 206 29.06 3.26 -6.79
CA TRP A 206 28.06 2.19 -6.80
C TRP A 206 28.62 0.88 -7.38
N ILE A 207 29.44 0.94 -8.44
CA ILE A 207 30.12 -0.24 -8.99
C ILE A 207 31.09 -0.84 -7.96
N VAL A 208 31.91 -0.02 -7.30
CA VAL A 208 32.85 -0.51 -6.28
C VAL A 208 32.09 -1.18 -5.12
N LEU A 209 31.03 -0.54 -4.63
CA LEU A 209 30.18 -1.11 -3.58
C LEU A 209 29.51 -2.41 -4.03
N ALA A 210 29.02 -2.48 -5.27
CA ALA A 210 28.44 -3.69 -5.84
C ALA A 210 29.48 -4.82 -5.99
N ALA A 211 30.72 -4.49 -6.37
CA ALA A 211 31.82 -5.44 -6.46
C ALA A 211 32.18 -5.99 -5.07
N ILE A 212 32.34 -5.12 -4.07
CA ILE A 212 32.59 -5.52 -2.68
C ILE A 212 31.45 -6.41 -2.16
N ALA A 213 30.20 -6.00 -2.36
CA ALA A 213 29.04 -6.79 -1.94
C ALA A 213 28.98 -8.15 -2.64
N SER A 214 29.36 -8.22 -3.92
CA SER A 214 29.43 -9.46 -4.69
C SER A 214 30.54 -10.38 -4.17
N VAL A 215 31.72 -9.86 -3.87
CA VAL A 215 32.82 -10.62 -3.27
C VAL A 215 32.44 -11.14 -1.89
N ILE A 216 31.87 -10.30 -1.02
CA ILE A 216 31.39 -10.72 0.31
C ILE A 216 30.33 -11.82 0.17
N SER A 217 29.38 -11.66 -0.75
CA SER A 217 28.33 -12.66 -1.00
C SER A 217 28.88 -13.97 -1.54
N PHE A 218 29.87 -13.90 -2.44
CA PHE A 218 30.56 -15.08 -2.97
C PHE A 218 31.32 -15.82 -1.88
N LEU A 219 32.15 -15.11 -1.10
CA LEU A 219 32.89 -15.68 0.03
C LEU A 219 31.95 -16.29 1.08
N TRP A 220 30.84 -15.61 1.37
CA TRP A 220 29.81 -16.14 2.26
C TRP A 220 29.20 -17.43 1.71
N ASN A 221 28.87 -17.49 0.41
CA ASN A 221 28.30 -18.69 -0.21
C ASN A 221 29.26 -19.88 -0.22
N VAL A 222 30.56 -19.64 -0.45
CA VAL A 222 31.58 -20.69 -0.46
C VAL A 222 31.86 -21.23 0.94
N ASN A 223 31.88 -20.34 1.95
CA ASN A 223 32.35 -20.69 3.29
C ASN A 223 31.24 -21.03 4.29
N SER A 224 29.96 -20.82 3.94
CA SER A 224 28.85 -21.05 4.87
C SER A 224 28.27 -22.46 4.74
N SER A 225 28.22 -23.16 5.87
CA SER A 225 27.28 -24.26 6.11
C SER A 225 25.84 -23.72 6.09
N GLU A 226 24.84 -24.54 5.73
CA GLU A 226 23.41 -24.11 5.77
C GLU A 226 22.95 -23.69 7.18
N SER A 227 23.66 -24.14 8.22
CA SER A 227 23.36 -23.80 9.61
C SER A 227 24.15 -22.58 10.07
N THR A 228 23.50 -21.42 10.12
CA THR A 228 24.06 -20.23 10.76
C THR A 228 23.82 -20.27 12.27
N SER A 229 24.88 -20.16 13.08
CA SER A 229 24.77 -20.17 14.55
C SER A 229 23.90 -19.03 15.08
N LEU A 230 23.25 -19.27 16.22
CA LEU A 230 22.42 -18.25 16.90
C LEU A 230 23.25 -17.04 17.31
N TRP A 231 24.49 -17.27 17.75
CA TRP A 231 25.42 -16.22 18.15
C TRP A 231 25.73 -15.27 16.99
N LEU A 232 25.98 -15.81 15.78
CA LEU A 232 26.22 -14.98 14.59
C LEU A 232 24.98 -14.14 14.23
N GLN A 233 23.77 -14.71 14.35
CA GLN A 233 22.52 -13.96 14.15
C GLN A 233 22.41 -12.78 15.11
N GLN A 234 22.70 -12.99 16.41
CA GLN A 234 22.65 -11.95 17.43
C GLN A 234 23.71 -10.87 17.21
N MET A 235 24.94 -11.26 16.88
CA MET A 235 26.01 -10.30 16.58
C MET A 235 25.69 -9.42 15.39
N LEU A 236 25.14 -9.98 14.30
CA LEU A 236 24.75 -9.20 13.13
C LEU A 236 23.63 -8.19 13.46
N LEU A 237 22.65 -8.59 14.27
CA LEU A 237 21.61 -7.66 14.75
C LEU A 237 22.20 -6.54 15.61
N LEU A 238 23.11 -6.87 16.54
CA LEU A 238 23.79 -5.88 17.39
C LEU A 238 24.68 -4.94 16.58
N MET A 239 25.38 -5.45 15.57
CA MET A 239 26.22 -4.66 14.67
C MET A 239 25.36 -3.68 13.86
N LEU A 240 24.24 -4.13 13.28
CA LEU A 240 23.32 -3.25 12.55
C LEU A 240 22.65 -2.22 13.47
N ALA A 241 22.26 -2.61 14.68
CA ALA A 241 21.74 -1.68 15.68
C ALA A 241 22.78 -0.64 16.06
N GLY A 242 24.04 -1.04 16.28
CA GLY A 242 25.16 -0.14 16.53
C GLY A 242 25.39 0.83 15.37
N LEU A 243 25.35 0.34 14.12
CA LEU A 243 25.47 1.19 12.93
C LEU A 243 24.34 2.21 12.84
N TRP A 244 23.10 1.83 13.15
CA TRP A 244 21.96 2.74 13.21
C TRP A 244 22.15 3.82 14.28
N LEU A 245 22.64 3.46 15.47
CA LEU A 245 22.92 4.42 16.53
C LEU A 245 24.06 5.37 16.16
N LEU A 246 25.10 4.88 15.48
CA LEU A 246 26.19 5.71 14.95
C LEU A 246 25.70 6.67 13.87
N LEU A 247 24.85 6.18 12.95
CA LEU A 247 24.23 7.01 11.91
C LEU A 247 23.34 8.08 12.53
N PHE A 248 22.52 7.71 13.52
CA PHE A 248 21.70 8.64 14.29
C PHE A 248 22.56 9.72 14.96
N TRP A 249 23.64 9.32 15.62
CA TRP A 249 24.58 10.23 16.28
C TRP A 249 25.27 11.19 15.30
N ASN A 250 25.61 10.72 14.10
CA ASN A 250 26.13 11.58 13.05
C ASN A 250 25.05 12.57 12.56
N ASN A 251 23.88 12.06 12.23
CA ASN A 251 22.83 12.82 11.58
C ASN A 251 22.17 13.84 12.52
N THR A 252 22.08 13.55 13.83
CA THR A 252 21.51 14.51 14.78
C THR A 252 22.32 15.80 14.89
N ARG A 253 23.60 15.78 14.48
CA ARG A 253 24.47 16.98 14.43
C ARG A 253 24.26 17.80 13.17
N LEU A 254 23.77 17.17 12.10
CA LEU A 254 23.64 17.77 10.77
C LEU A 254 22.19 18.18 10.45
N LEU A 255 21.20 17.47 10.99
CA LEU A 255 19.79 17.66 10.67
C LEU A 255 19.19 18.85 11.43
N PRO A 256 18.59 19.84 10.73
CA PRO A 256 17.91 20.97 11.37
C PRO A 256 16.81 20.54 12.34
N PHE A 257 16.54 21.38 13.33
CA PHE A 257 15.61 21.12 14.43
C PHE A 257 14.18 20.76 13.95
N HIS A 258 13.66 21.46 12.94
CA HIS A 258 12.31 21.23 12.39
C HIS A 258 12.27 20.43 11.08
N ALA A 259 13.34 19.70 10.75
CA ALA A 259 13.34 18.87 9.55
C ALA A 259 12.44 17.63 9.74
N GLY A 260 11.58 17.36 8.76
CA GLY A 260 10.79 16.13 8.65
C GLY A 260 9.37 16.33 8.17
N PHE A 261 8.79 15.26 7.64
CA PHE A 261 7.39 15.21 7.19
C PHE A 261 6.45 15.60 8.34
N ASP A 262 5.72 16.70 8.16
CA ASP A 262 4.76 17.30 9.12
C ASP A 262 5.28 17.45 10.57
N SER A 263 6.60 17.48 10.74
CA SER A 263 7.29 17.43 12.05
C SER A 263 6.84 18.56 12.98
N LYS A 264 6.63 19.77 12.43
CA LYS A 264 6.14 20.92 13.19
C LYS A 264 4.75 20.67 13.79
N GLU A 265 3.85 20.07 13.03
CA GLU A 265 2.48 19.81 13.47
C GLU A 265 2.44 18.64 14.46
N HIS A 266 3.31 17.63 14.29
CA HIS A 266 3.53 16.58 15.29
C HIS A 266 4.02 17.15 16.64
N LEU A 267 4.96 18.09 16.62
CA LEU A 267 5.46 18.76 17.83
C LEU A 267 4.36 19.55 18.55
N LYS A 268 3.47 20.23 17.81
CA LYS A 268 2.32 20.94 18.41
C LYS A 268 1.39 19.99 19.16
N TYR A 269 1.13 18.80 18.63
CA TYR A 269 0.36 17.79 19.33
C TYR A 269 1.08 17.38 20.64
N ILE A 270 2.38 17.10 20.59
CA ILE A 270 3.15 16.78 21.81
C ILE A 270 3.06 17.90 22.86
N SER A 271 3.22 19.17 22.44
CA SER A 271 3.08 20.35 23.30
C SER A 271 1.71 20.42 23.94
N TYR A 272 0.65 20.21 23.15
CA TYR A 272 -0.73 20.26 23.63
C TYR A 272 -0.95 19.29 24.78
N ILE A 273 -0.48 18.04 24.65
CA ILE A 273 -0.61 17.03 25.73
C ILE A 273 0.19 17.45 26.98
N GLN A 274 1.39 18.00 26.82
CA GLN A 274 2.21 18.45 27.95
C GLN A 274 1.55 19.62 28.70
N GLU A 275 1.02 20.59 27.97
CA GLU A 275 0.41 21.82 28.49
C GLU A 275 -0.97 21.57 29.10
N HIS A 276 -1.84 20.86 28.40
CA HIS A 276 -3.25 20.70 28.76
C HIS A 276 -3.53 19.43 29.56
N ARG A 277 -2.59 18.48 29.59
CA ARG A 277 -2.77 17.13 30.20
C ARG A 277 -4.01 16.41 29.67
N ALA A 278 -4.40 16.71 28.44
CA ALA A 278 -5.57 16.19 27.76
C ALA A 278 -5.22 15.84 26.31
N LEU A 279 -6.08 15.05 25.67
CA LEU A 279 -6.00 14.82 24.23
C LEU A 279 -6.71 15.96 23.50
N PRO A 280 -6.14 16.49 22.42
CA PRO A 280 -6.78 17.51 21.59
C PRO A 280 -7.97 16.92 20.83
N LEU A 281 -8.88 17.80 20.40
CA LEU A 281 -9.89 17.45 19.42
C LEU A 281 -9.26 17.35 18.01
N PRO A 282 -9.82 16.54 17.09
CA PRO A 282 -9.32 16.44 15.72
C PRO A 282 -9.26 17.77 14.95
N THR A 283 -9.99 18.79 15.40
CA THR A 283 -10.06 20.13 14.81
C THR A 283 -9.09 21.13 15.41
N ASP A 284 -8.39 20.79 16.50
CA ASP A 284 -7.52 21.73 17.23
C ASP A 284 -6.18 21.99 16.52
N GLY A 285 -5.79 21.13 15.56
CA GLY A 285 -4.55 21.27 14.82
C GLY A 285 -4.42 20.28 13.67
N TRP A 286 -3.46 20.54 12.77
CA TRP A 286 -3.34 19.82 11.50
C TRP A 286 -3.11 18.32 11.69
N GLU A 287 -2.25 17.91 12.63
CA GLU A 287 -2.00 16.48 12.92
C GLU A 287 -2.76 15.95 14.16
N MET A 288 -3.66 16.76 14.75
CA MET A 288 -4.37 16.39 15.98
C MET A 288 -5.53 15.41 15.74
N TYR A 289 -5.89 15.15 14.47
CA TYR A 289 -6.81 14.06 14.10
C TYR A 289 -6.18 12.67 14.24
N GLN A 290 -4.85 12.59 14.36
CA GLN A 290 -4.15 11.32 14.41
C GLN A 290 -4.37 10.60 15.75
N PRO A 291 -4.36 9.25 15.77
CA PRO A 291 -4.45 8.48 17.00
C PRO A 291 -3.30 8.77 18.01
N PRO A 292 -3.57 8.71 19.33
CA PRO A 292 -2.77 9.42 20.33
C PRO A 292 -1.51 8.69 20.82
N LEU A 293 -1.30 7.40 20.49
CA LEU A 293 -0.29 6.59 21.18
C LEU A 293 1.13 7.14 21.04
N TYR A 294 1.52 7.54 19.82
CA TYR A 294 2.85 8.12 19.58
C TYR A 294 3.06 9.38 20.42
N TYR A 295 2.06 10.27 20.42
CA TYR A 295 2.12 11.55 21.10
C TYR A 295 2.16 11.40 22.62
N LEU A 296 1.41 10.44 23.17
CA LEU A 296 1.46 10.12 24.60
C LEU A 296 2.85 9.60 25.01
N ILE A 297 3.44 8.70 24.23
CA ILE A 297 4.79 8.17 24.49
C ILE A 297 5.83 9.29 24.36
N ALA A 298 5.73 10.11 23.31
CA ALA A 298 6.63 11.24 23.06
C ALA A 298 6.54 12.29 24.18
N SER A 299 5.33 12.72 24.56
CA SER A 299 5.11 13.69 25.64
C SER A 299 5.60 13.14 26.98
N ALA A 300 5.34 11.85 27.27
CA ALA A 300 5.82 11.22 28.50
C ALA A 300 7.35 11.13 28.53
N SER A 301 7.99 10.82 27.40
CA SER A 301 9.46 10.76 27.28
C SER A 301 10.09 12.14 27.53
N LEU A 302 9.52 13.20 26.95
CA LEU A 302 9.99 14.57 27.20
C LEU A 302 9.73 15.01 28.64
N SER A 303 8.54 14.76 29.19
CA SER A 303 8.21 15.11 30.58
C SER A 303 9.07 14.36 31.59
N ALA A 304 9.44 13.10 31.33
CA ALA A 304 10.36 12.34 32.17
C ALA A 304 11.77 12.96 32.21
N CYS A 305 12.19 13.60 31.11
CA CYS A 305 13.43 14.36 31.02
C CYS A 305 13.28 15.83 31.46
N GLN A 306 12.09 16.26 31.91
CA GLN A 306 11.78 17.66 32.23
C GLN A 306 11.99 18.62 31.04
N LEU A 307 11.73 18.15 29.83
CA LEU A 307 11.90 18.90 28.59
C LEU A 307 10.55 19.33 28.00
N SER A 308 10.53 20.52 27.42
CA SER A 308 9.49 21.08 26.56
C SER A 308 9.89 20.96 25.08
N ILE A 309 8.94 21.09 24.16
CA ILE A 309 9.27 21.06 22.72
C ILE A 309 10.19 22.20 22.25
N ASN A 310 10.35 23.27 23.05
CA ASN A 310 11.21 24.41 22.75
C ASN A 310 12.68 24.16 23.14
N ASP A 311 12.94 23.12 23.93
CA ASP A 311 14.30 22.79 24.36
C ASP A 311 15.08 22.12 23.21
N PRO A 312 16.33 22.56 22.93
CA PRO A 312 17.16 21.97 21.88
C PRO A 312 17.32 20.45 21.98
N THR A 313 17.35 19.93 23.20
CA THR A 313 17.53 18.51 23.52
C THR A 313 16.30 17.65 23.20
N SER A 314 15.11 18.25 23.12
CA SER A 314 13.85 17.50 22.92
C SER A 314 13.83 16.75 21.60
N ILE A 315 14.29 17.38 20.52
CA ILE A 315 14.37 16.73 19.21
C ILE A 315 15.35 15.57 19.23
N PHE A 316 16.45 15.66 19.98
CA PHE A 316 17.37 14.53 20.14
C PHE A 316 16.66 13.34 20.81
N VAL A 317 15.90 13.57 21.90
CA VAL A 317 15.15 12.52 22.60
C VAL A 317 14.09 11.88 21.69
N LEU A 318 13.32 12.70 20.97
CA LEU A 318 12.27 12.21 20.06
C LEU A 318 12.84 11.45 18.86
N ARG A 319 13.96 11.90 18.30
CA ARG A 319 14.63 11.18 17.21
C ARG A 319 15.35 9.92 17.70
N LEU A 320 15.88 9.92 18.93
CA LEU A 320 16.42 8.70 19.54
C LEU A 320 15.32 7.66 19.73
N LEU A 321 14.14 8.08 20.19
CA LEU A 321 12.95 7.22 20.22
C LEU A 321 12.65 6.65 18.81
N GLY A 322 12.67 7.49 17.78
CA GLY A 322 12.53 7.05 16.38
C GLY A 322 13.57 6.03 15.94
N ALA A 323 14.85 6.25 16.26
CA ALA A 323 15.94 5.34 15.97
C ALA A 323 15.78 3.98 16.68
N LEU A 324 15.41 3.98 17.96
CA LEU A 324 15.15 2.76 18.72
C LEU A 324 13.94 1.98 18.17
N LEU A 325 12.89 2.69 17.76
CA LEU A 325 11.73 2.07 17.10
C LEU A 325 12.10 1.47 15.75
N GLY A 326 12.90 2.15 14.93
CA GLY A 326 13.38 1.60 13.67
C GLY A 326 14.26 0.36 13.84
N ILE A 327 15.11 0.35 14.89
CA ILE A 327 15.85 -0.85 15.27
C ILE A 327 14.90 -2.00 15.63
N ALA A 328 13.91 -1.73 16.48
CA ALA A 328 12.91 -2.74 16.83
C ALA A 328 12.15 -3.25 15.60
N GLN A 329 11.83 -2.37 14.65
CA GLN A 329 11.13 -2.73 13.42
C GLN A 329 11.93 -3.73 12.58
N PHE A 330 13.20 -3.43 12.23
CA PHE A 330 13.98 -4.36 11.41
C PHE A 330 14.27 -5.68 12.15
N VAL A 331 14.36 -5.65 13.49
CA VAL A 331 14.46 -6.87 14.32
C VAL A 331 13.18 -7.70 14.15
N PHE A 332 11.99 -7.11 14.24
CA PHE A 332 10.74 -7.84 14.01
C PHE A 332 10.60 -8.35 12.57
N VAL A 333 11.12 -7.64 11.57
CA VAL A 333 11.21 -8.15 10.20
C VAL A 333 12.08 -9.40 10.15
N PHE A 334 13.29 -9.34 10.72
CA PHE A 334 14.17 -10.51 10.76
C PHE A 334 13.53 -11.70 11.47
N LEU A 335 12.94 -11.49 12.65
CA LEU A 335 12.25 -12.53 13.40
C LEU A 335 11.08 -13.14 12.62
N SER A 336 10.30 -12.32 11.91
CA SER A 336 9.22 -12.77 11.03
C SER A 336 9.73 -13.65 9.90
N LEU A 337 10.81 -13.22 9.23
CA LEU A 337 11.42 -13.99 8.15
C LEU A 337 12.07 -15.27 8.66
N ARG A 338 12.64 -15.28 9.87
CA ARG A 338 13.19 -16.49 10.49
C ARG A 338 12.14 -17.54 10.79
N LEU A 339 10.87 -17.17 10.98
CA LEU A 339 9.77 -18.13 11.13
C LEU A 339 9.39 -18.82 9.80
N LEU A 340 9.71 -18.20 8.67
CA LEU A 340 9.25 -18.63 7.34
C LEU A 340 10.38 -19.20 6.47
N PHE A 341 11.59 -18.69 6.62
CA PHE A 341 12.71 -18.94 5.73
C PHE A 341 13.99 -19.31 6.49
N PRO A 342 14.97 -19.95 5.82
CA PRO A 342 16.30 -20.17 6.36
C PRO A 342 16.99 -18.85 6.77
N ALA A 343 18.01 -18.95 7.64
CA ALA A 343 18.71 -17.79 8.18
C ALA A 343 19.27 -16.87 7.08
N ARG A 344 19.84 -17.45 6.01
CA ARG A 344 20.39 -16.71 4.86
C ARG A 344 19.36 -15.76 4.23
N THR A 345 18.18 -16.27 3.88
CA THR A 345 17.11 -15.46 3.29
C THR A 345 16.59 -14.41 4.27
N ALA A 346 16.48 -14.75 5.55
CA ALA A 346 16.08 -13.79 6.58
C ALA A 346 17.10 -12.65 6.74
N PHE A 347 18.40 -12.93 6.59
CA PHE A 347 19.43 -11.89 6.61
C PHE A 347 19.35 -10.94 5.43
N VAL A 348 19.05 -11.43 4.23
CA VAL A 348 18.81 -10.56 3.08
C VAL A 348 17.65 -9.60 3.38
N GLY A 349 16.55 -10.12 3.94
CA GLY A 349 15.43 -9.27 4.34
C GLY A 349 15.74 -8.32 5.50
N LEU A 350 16.61 -8.72 6.44
CA LEU A 350 17.12 -7.83 7.50
C LEU A 350 17.93 -6.68 6.92
N LEU A 351 18.85 -6.94 5.99
CA LEU A 351 19.65 -5.91 5.33
C LEU A 351 18.73 -4.96 4.55
N LEU A 352 17.78 -5.49 3.78
CA LEU A 352 16.80 -4.67 3.08
C LEU A 352 15.99 -3.80 4.05
N ALA A 353 15.52 -4.37 5.17
CA ALA A 353 14.77 -3.61 6.17
C ALA A 353 15.63 -2.55 6.87
N ALA A 354 16.88 -2.86 7.22
CA ALA A 354 17.79 -1.96 7.92
C ALA A 354 18.29 -0.81 7.03
N PHE A 355 18.38 -1.01 5.70
CA PHE A 355 18.91 -0.03 4.77
C PHE A 355 17.88 0.52 3.78
N LEU A 356 16.59 0.24 3.97
CA LEU A 356 15.53 0.83 3.16
C LEU A 356 15.55 2.36 3.36
N PRO A 357 15.71 3.18 2.30
CA PRO A 357 15.86 4.64 2.46
C PRO A 357 14.74 5.28 3.28
N MET A 358 13.49 4.89 3.02
CA MET A 358 12.32 5.36 3.76
C MET A 358 12.37 5.05 5.25
N HIS A 359 12.87 3.88 5.62
CA HIS A 359 12.99 3.50 7.02
C HIS A 359 14.08 4.32 7.72
N LEU A 360 15.22 4.53 7.04
CA LEU A 360 16.33 5.33 7.56
C LEU A 360 15.93 6.78 7.81
N TYR A 361 15.38 7.49 6.82
CA TYR A 361 15.10 8.91 7.01
C TYR A 361 13.91 9.15 7.95
N LEU A 362 12.86 8.32 7.91
CA LEU A 362 11.70 8.48 8.80
C LEU A 362 12.05 8.25 10.26
N ALA A 363 12.99 7.35 10.57
CA ALA A 363 13.47 7.15 11.93
C ALA A 363 14.17 8.39 12.53
N HIS A 364 14.57 9.35 11.69
CA HIS A 364 15.15 10.63 12.11
C HIS A 364 14.14 11.77 12.16
N TYR A 365 12.86 11.53 11.84
CA TYR A 365 11.80 12.54 11.89
C TYR A 365 10.94 12.36 13.14
N VAL A 366 10.40 13.46 13.64
CA VAL A 366 9.39 13.43 14.70
C VAL A 366 8.06 13.14 14.03
N THR A 367 7.67 11.87 14.00
CA THR A 367 6.46 11.41 13.34
C THR A 367 5.97 10.08 13.93
N ASN A 368 4.67 9.83 13.85
CA ASN A 368 4.04 8.59 14.29
C ASN A 368 4.27 7.40 13.35
N GLU A 369 4.77 7.64 12.12
CA GLU A 369 4.96 6.59 11.10
C GLU A 369 5.80 5.42 11.60
N ILE A 370 6.92 5.70 12.25
CA ILE A 370 7.89 4.68 12.67
C ILE A 370 7.31 3.80 13.78
N LEU A 371 6.56 4.38 14.73
CA LEU A 371 5.88 3.63 15.77
C LEU A 371 4.79 2.75 15.17
N ALA A 372 3.97 3.30 14.27
CA ALA A 372 2.91 2.57 13.60
C ALA A 372 3.46 1.38 12.79
N ALA A 373 4.52 1.61 12.01
CA ALA A 373 5.19 0.57 11.24
C ALA A 373 5.82 -0.52 12.12
N THR A 374 6.45 -0.13 13.23
CA THR A 374 7.03 -1.07 14.21
C THR A 374 5.95 -1.96 14.83
N LEU A 375 4.85 -1.37 15.31
CA LEU A 375 3.75 -2.10 15.96
C LEU A 375 2.98 -2.99 14.97
N ALA A 376 2.77 -2.51 13.74
CA ALA A 376 2.18 -3.32 12.67
C ALA A 376 3.08 -4.53 12.32
N THR A 377 4.40 -4.32 12.27
CA THR A 377 5.37 -5.41 12.04
C THR A 377 5.41 -6.38 13.22
N ALA A 378 5.30 -5.89 14.45
CA ALA A 378 5.18 -6.73 15.64
C ALA A 378 3.88 -7.56 15.63
N ALA A 379 2.75 -6.97 15.22
CA ALA A 379 1.49 -7.68 15.05
C ALA A 379 1.60 -8.78 13.98
N LEU A 380 2.25 -8.50 12.85
CA LEU A 380 2.56 -9.51 11.82
C LEU A 380 3.43 -10.64 12.39
N TYR A 381 4.52 -10.31 13.10
CA TYR A 381 5.38 -11.30 13.74
C TYR A 381 4.59 -12.21 14.71
N LEU A 382 3.79 -11.61 15.59
CA LEU A 382 2.96 -12.34 16.55
C LEU A 382 1.91 -13.21 15.87
N CYS A 383 1.30 -12.73 14.79
CA CYS A 383 0.39 -13.52 13.97
C CYS A 383 1.10 -14.71 13.33
N LEU A 384 2.26 -14.51 12.70
CA LEU A 384 3.05 -15.61 12.13
C LEU A 384 3.44 -16.64 13.21
N ARG A 385 3.85 -16.19 14.39
CA ARG A 385 4.16 -17.06 15.53
C ARG A 385 2.94 -17.85 16.00
N LEU A 386 1.78 -17.20 16.08
CA LEU A 386 0.49 -17.84 16.37
C LEU A 386 0.15 -18.88 15.30
N LEU A 387 0.34 -18.56 14.01
CA LEU A 387 0.08 -19.46 12.89
C LEU A 387 1.00 -20.68 12.87
N ARG A 388 2.24 -20.54 13.33
CA ARG A 388 3.20 -21.65 13.48
C ARG A 388 3.00 -22.51 14.73
N SER A 389 2.22 -22.03 15.71
CA SER A 389 1.99 -22.76 16.96
C SER A 389 0.98 -23.91 16.78
N GLU A 390 1.34 -25.14 17.15
CA GLU A 390 0.41 -26.30 17.07
C GLU A 390 -0.77 -26.17 18.04
N LYS A 391 -0.50 -25.70 19.26
CA LYS A 391 -1.49 -25.47 20.31
C LYS A 391 -1.48 -23.98 20.70
N PRO A 392 -2.25 -23.13 20.01
CA PRO A 392 -2.25 -21.70 20.29
C PRO A 392 -2.78 -21.42 21.71
N ARG A 393 -2.08 -20.56 22.45
CA ARG A 393 -2.46 -20.16 23.81
C ARG A 393 -3.28 -18.87 23.79
N ALA A 394 -4.19 -18.68 24.74
CA ALA A 394 -5.00 -17.46 24.86
C ALA A 394 -4.12 -16.19 24.93
N SER A 395 -2.97 -16.27 25.61
CA SER A 395 -2.01 -15.16 25.68
C SER A 395 -1.46 -14.72 24.33
N GLN A 396 -1.31 -15.64 23.35
CA GLN A 396 -0.84 -15.27 22.00
C GLN A 396 -1.86 -14.42 21.25
N PHE A 397 -3.16 -14.73 21.42
CA PHE A 397 -4.24 -13.91 20.86
C PHE A 397 -4.30 -12.55 21.55
N ALA A 398 -4.13 -12.51 22.88
CA ALA A 398 -4.12 -11.26 23.65
C ALA A 398 -2.97 -10.33 23.20
N TRP A 399 -1.74 -10.86 23.10
CA TRP A 399 -0.59 -10.06 22.63
C TRP A 399 -0.74 -9.60 21.18
N LEU A 400 -1.29 -10.44 20.30
CA LEU A 400 -1.59 -10.04 18.93
C LEU A 400 -2.63 -8.92 18.88
N GLY A 401 -3.73 -9.05 19.64
CA GLY A 401 -4.77 -8.03 19.75
C GLY A 401 -4.24 -6.72 20.31
N LEU A 402 -3.38 -6.78 21.34
CA LEU A 402 -2.72 -5.61 21.92
C LEU A 402 -1.80 -4.92 20.91
N ALA A 403 -0.94 -5.65 20.22
CA ALA A 403 -0.05 -5.08 19.22
C ALA A 403 -0.83 -4.45 18.05
N MET A 404 -1.90 -5.11 17.59
CA MET A 404 -2.79 -4.59 16.55
C MET A 404 -3.52 -3.32 17.01
N GLY A 405 -4.10 -3.33 18.21
CA GLY A 405 -4.76 -2.17 18.80
C GLY A 405 -3.79 -1.00 18.99
N ALA A 406 -2.58 -1.28 19.45
CA ALA A 406 -1.53 -0.28 19.59
C ALA A 406 -1.11 0.29 18.22
N ALA A 407 -1.00 -0.53 17.17
CA ALA A 407 -0.72 -0.05 15.81
C ALA A 407 -1.83 0.89 15.30
N MET A 408 -3.09 0.57 15.56
CA MET A 408 -4.24 1.44 15.25
C MET A 408 -4.21 2.75 16.06
N LEU A 409 -3.80 2.67 17.34
CA LEU A 409 -3.64 3.85 18.20
C LEU A 409 -2.39 4.68 17.88
N ALA A 410 -1.44 4.14 17.12
CA ALA A 410 -0.32 4.91 16.57
C ALA A 410 -0.70 5.57 15.24
N LYS A 411 -1.47 4.89 14.39
CA LYS A 411 -1.99 5.45 13.13
C LYS A 411 -3.25 4.73 12.66
N ALA A 412 -4.25 5.50 12.24
CA ALA A 412 -5.56 4.97 11.86
C ALA A 412 -5.47 3.97 10.69
N THR A 413 -4.54 4.17 9.74
CA THR A 413 -4.29 3.26 8.62
C THR A 413 -3.84 1.87 9.06
N GLY A 414 -3.42 1.69 10.31
CA GLY A 414 -3.17 0.37 10.90
C GLY A 414 -4.38 -0.57 10.78
N ILE A 415 -5.60 -0.04 10.72
CA ILE A 415 -6.84 -0.82 10.53
C ILE A 415 -6.81 -1.70 9.27
N LEU A 416 -6.07 -1.29 8.23
CA LEU A 416 -5.96 -2.04 6.97
C LEU A 416 -5.30 -3.41 7.16
N LEU A 417 -4.51 -3.59 8.23
CA LEU A 417 -3.89 -4.87 8.55
C LEU A 417 -4.89 -5.86 9.18
N LEU A 418 -5.94 -5.36 9.86
CA LEU A 418 -6.90 -6.16 10.60
C LEU A 418 -7.59 -7.26 9.75
N PRO A 419 -8.16 -6.97 8.57
CA PRO A 419 -8.81 -8.01 7.76
C PRO A 419 -7.83 -9.10 7.31
N ILE A 420 -6.56 -8.75 7.06
CA ILE A 420 -5.52 -9.70 6.67
C ILE A 420 -5.23 -10.66 7.83
N LEU A 421 -5.08 -10.14 9.05
CA LEU A 421 -4.84 -10.95 10.25
C LEU A 421 -6.03 -11.86 10.55
N ILE A 422 -7.25 -11.33 10.50
CA ILE A 422 -8.47 -12.11 10.72
C ILE A 422 -8.58 -13.23 9.69
N ALA A 423 -8.38 -12.93 8.40
CA ALA A 423 -8.43 -13.93 7.33
C ALA A 423 -7.38 -15.02 7.53
N ALA A 424 -6.14 -14.67 7.90
CA ALA A 424 -5.07 -15.64 8.14
C ALA A 424 -5.38 -16.57 9.32
N ILE A 425 -5.90 -16.02 10.42
CA ILE A 425 -6.31 -16.80 11.60
C ILE A 425 -7.52 -17.69 11.27
N ALA A 426 -8.54 -17.15 10.60
CA ALA A 426 -9.72 -17.89 10.19
C ALA A 426 -9.36 -19.06 9.25
N ALA A 427 -8.47 -18.82 8.28
CA ALA A 427 -7.96 -19.86 7.38
C ALA A 427 -7.26 -20.97 8.17
N LYS A 428 -6.39 -20.63 9.12
CA LYS A 428 -5.76 -21.64 9.99
C LYS A 428 -6.79 -22.44 10.79
N LEU A 429 -7.78 -21.79 11.38
CA LEU A 429 -8.83 -22.46 12.15
C LEU A 429 -9.65 -23.40 11.27
N ALA A 430 -9.99 -22.98 10.04
CA ALA A 430 -10.71 -23.81 9.07
C ALA A 430 -9.89 -25.05 8.67
N VAL A 431 -8.61 -24.89 8.36
CA VAL A 431 -7.70 -26.01 8.03
C VAL A 431 -7.52 -26.95 9.22
N THR A 432 -7.48 -26.44 10.45
CA THR A 432 -7.33 -27.28 11.65
C THR A 432 -8.62 -28.03 11.99
N ARG A 433 -9.80 -27.47 11.69
CA ARG A 433 -11.11 -28.10 11.92
C ARG A 433 -11.49 -29.13 10.85
N ALA A 434 -11.07 -28.95 9.58
CA ALA A 434 -11.41 -29.85 8.48
C ALA A 434 -11.05 -31.33 8.73
N PRO A 435 -9.86 -31.69 9.27
CA PRO A 435 -9.51 -33.07 9.61
C PRO A 435 -10.41 -33.68 10.69
N VAL A 436 -10.84 -32.88 11.68
CA VAL A 436 -11.72 -33.33 12.77
C VAL A 436 -13.12 -33.58 12.25
N ALA A 437 -13.66 -32.67 11.42
CA ALA A 437 -14.96 -32.83 10.79
C ALA A 437 -14.99 -34.05 9.82
N ILE A 438 -13.94 -34.25 9.02
CA ILE A 438 -13.80 -35.42 8.13
C ILE A 438 -13.69 -36.72 8.94
N SER A 439 -12.93 -36.72 10.04
CA SER A 439 -12.82 -37.89 10.94
C SER A 439 -14.17 -38.24 11.60
N LEU A 440 -14.91 -37.24 12.07
CA LEU A 440 -16.25 -37.42 12.64
C LEU A 440 -17.26 -37.91 11.60
N ARG A 441 -17.22 -37.36 10.37
CA ARG A 441 -18.05 -37.79 9.25
C ARG A 441 -17.74 -39.21 8.76
N ASN A 442 -16.47 -39.60 8.76
CA ASN A 442 -16.08 -40.97 8.42
C ASN A 442 -16.48 -41.96 9.52
N ARG A 443 -16.47 -41.54 10.80
CA ARG A 443 -16.98 -42.36 11.91
C ARG A 443 -18.50 -42.50 11.91
N SER A 444 -19.25 -41.46 11.50
CA SER A 444 -20.70 -41.58 11.32
C SER A 444 -21.03 -42.47 10.13
N ALA A 445 -20.35 -42.30 8.99
CA ALA A 445 -20.52 -43.17 7.82
C ALA A 445 -20.15 -44.64 8.11
N ALA A 446 -19.09 -44.89 8.89
CA ALA A 446 -18.75 -46.24 9.35
C ALA A 446 -19.82 -46.82 10.28
N ARG A 447 -20.41 -46.03 11.19
CA ARG A 447 -21.54 -46.47 12.02
C ARG A 447 -22.78 -46.80 11.18
N ASP A 448 -23.07 -46.02 10.16
CA ASP A 448 -24.21 -46.27 9.26
C ASP A 448 -23.99 -47.52 8.41
N LEU A 449 -22.76 -47.78 7.97
CA LEU A 449 -22.37 -49.03 7.30
C LEU A 449 -22.52 -50.26 8.21
N PHE A 450 -22.08 -50.15 9.48
CA PHE A 450 -22.27 -51.21 10.48
C PHE A 450 -23.74 -51.42 10.85
N ARG A 451 -24.57 -50.37 10.81
CA ARG A 451 -26.02 -50.45 11.02
C ARG A 451 -26.70 -51.12 9.83
N GLY A 452 -26.30 -50.79 8.61
CA GLY A 452 -26.73 -51.46 7.37
C GLY A 452 -26.33 -52.94 7.33
N MET A 453 -25.10 -53.28 7.72
CA MET A 453 -24.65 -54.68 7.84
C MET A 453 -25.42 -55.45 8.92
N ARG A 454 -25.77 -54.84 10.07
CA ARG A 454 -26.62 -55.51 11.09
C ARG A 454 -28.04 -55.78 10.60
N VAL A 455 -28.60 -54.89 9.77
CA VAL A 455 -29.92 -55.08 9.16
C VAL A 455 -29.86 -56.17 8.07
N ALA A 456 -28.79 -56.19 7.26
CA ALA A 456 -28.53 -57.23 6.26
C ALA A 456 -28.25 -58.61 6.89
N LEU A 457 -27.50 -58.68 8.01
CA LEU A 457 -27.26 -59.94 8.72
C LEU A 457 -28.51 -60.48 9.43
N ARG A 458 -29.39 -59.59 9.91
CA ARG A 458 -30.68 -60.02 10.49
C ARG A 458 -31.65 -60.54 9.44
N THR A 459 -31.59 -60.05 8.21
CA THR A 459 -32.44 -60.50 7.10
C THR A 459 -31.94 -61.82 6.49
N HIS A 460 -30.63 -62.11 6.55
CA HIS A 460 -30.05 -63.39 6.09
C HIS A 460 -30.03 -64.54 7.12
N LEU A 461 -30.47 -64.31 8.36
CA LEU A 461 -30.58 -65.36 9.40
C LEU A 461 -32.00 -65.92 9.55
N ALA A 462 -32.94 -65.51 8.70
CA ALA A 462 -34.22 -66.18 8.52
C ALA A 462 -34.10 -67.17 7.35
N GLU A 463 -34.36 -68.45 7.64
CA GLU A 463 -34.52 -69.56 6.71
C GLU A 463 -33.29 -70.04 5.92
N VAL A 464 -32.44 -70.83 6.60
CA VAL A 464 -31.74 -71.94 5.94
C VAL A 464 -32.15 -73.23 6.65
N ARG A 465 -33.19 -73.90 6.14
CA ARG A 465 -33.51 -75.29 6.50
C ARG A 465 -32.47 -76.19 5.83
N HIS A 466 -31.52 -76.71 6.60
CA HIS A 466 -30.54 -77.67 6.10
C HIS A 466 -31.19 -79.05 5.89
N THR A 467 -30.97 -79.63 4.70
CA THR A 467 -31.47 -80.92 4.20
C THR A 467 -30.90 -82.17 4.89
N ALA A 468 -30.18 -82.03 6.02
CA ALA A 468 -29.61 -83.14 6.77
C ALA A 468 -30.45 -83.56 8.01
N ALA A 469 -31.54 -82.86 8.34
CA ALA A 469 -32.42 -83.19 9.46
C ALA A 469 -33.51 -84.23 9.13
N ARG A 470 -33.41 -84.93 7.99
CA ARG A 470 -34.39 -85.94 7.54
C ARG A 470 -33.93 -87.41 7.69
N GLN A 471 -32.72 -87.67 8.19
CA GLN A 471 -32.19 -89.03 8.35
C GLN A 471 -31.78 -89.42 9.78
N LEU A 472 -31.96 -88.54 10.76
CA LEU A 472 -31.70 -88.85 12.17
C LEU A 472 -32.92 -88.38 12.98
N GLY A 473 -33.83 -89.31 13.28
CA GLY A 473 -35.05 -89.08 14.06
C GLY A 473 -34.73 -88.72 15.51
N CYS A 474 -34.25 -87.49 15.75
CA CYS A 474 -33.95 -86.98 17.07
C CYS A 474 -34.35 -85.50 17.18
N SER A 475 -35.32 -85.22 18.05
CA SER A 475 -35.94 -83.91 18.27
C SER A 475 -35.17 -83.05 19.28
N GLN A 476 -33.87 -82.79 19.03
CA GLN A 476 -33.09 -81.90 19.90
C GLN A 476 -32.36 -80.81 19.10
N ARG A 477 -32.63 -79.55 19.46
CA ARG A 477 -31.98 -78.37 18.88
C ARG A 477 -30.56 -78.26 19.42
N VAL A 478 -29.56 -78.50 18.57
CA VAL A 478 -28.16 -78.19 18.90
C VAL A 478 -27.88 -76.73 18.58
N ARG A 479 -27.49 -75.95 19.60
CA ARG A 479 -27.06 -74.56 19.46
C ARG A 479 -25.53 -74.53 19.53
N VAL A 480 -24.85 -74.36 18.40
CA VAL A 480 -23.38 -74.22 18.37
C VAL A 480 -23.00 -72.80 18.77
N VAL A 481 -22.27 -72.65 19.88
CA VAL A 481 -21.66 -71.39 20.32
C VAL A 481 -20.15 -71.52 20.12
N ALA A 482 -19.56 -70.72 19.23
CA ALA A 482 -18.12 -70.65 19.04
C ALA A 482 -17.50 -69.72 20.10
N GLY A 483 -16.65 -70.26 20.98
CA GLY A 483 -15.81 -69.50 21.92
C GLY A 483 -14.33 -69.52 21.48
N PRO A 484 -13.51 -68.53 21.89
CA PRO A 484 -12.12 -68.40 21.44
C PRO A 484 -11.16 -69.31 22.24
N ARG A 485 -10.28 -70.05 21.55
CA ARG A 485 -9.17 -70.80 22.19
C ARG A 485 -7.87 -69.99 22.15
N LEU A 486 -7.20 -70.02 23.30
CA LEU A 486 -5.85 -69.57 23.60
C LEU A 486 -4.77 -70.59 23.15
N SER A 487 -3.56 -70.05 22.87
CA SER A 487 -2.19 -70.57 23.07
C SER A 487 -1.80 -72.00 22.61
N HIS A 488 -0.65 -72.17 21.94
CA HIS A 488 0.68 -72.28 22.58
C HIS A 488 1.82 -72.46 21.56
N ASP A 489 3.02 -72.05 21.98
CA ASP A 489 4.35 -72.32 21.42
C ASP A 489 4.66 -73.81 21.19
N GLY A 490 5.57 -74.03 20.23
CA GLY A 490 6.33 -75.25 19.96
C GLY A 490 7.43 -74.92 18.97
#